data_AF-A0ABD2MKS4-F1
#
_entry.id   AF-A0ABD2MKS4-F1
#
_cell.length_a   1.000
_cell.length_b   1.000
_cell.length_c   1.000
_cell.angle_alpha   90.00
_cell.angle_beta   90.00
_cell.angle_gamma   90.00
#
_symmetry.space_group_name_H-M   'P 1'
#
loop_
_entity.id
_entity.type
_entity.pdbx_description
1 polymer ?
#
loop_
_entity_poly.entity_id
_entity_poly.type
_entity_poly.pdbx_seq_one_letter_code
_entity_poly.pdbx_strand_id
1 'polypeptide(L)'
;MGSTLYLHLVKENQYGGAVTNWQNYQAISWEVQDRWAYPLVPPLKGNRILKNNVVIGENTVVAENANVSTCIFGENVSLEGNTHLENSFIMSNCKIEHDVIINSSVIGPNCTIESGSKIINTVLGYGVQIPKNKEINSELIQARKPDFCEKEEIIGKNAFIIKLDEEDYETKLYKSSLLLPLTSSNQTKESSDEDDGFSDSGDEDLSYTHSPVPDDTKLFFTEVIDSLTRGFEDELQCDNLILEINSSRYAYNVTVKEVNFNVVKAILHMYLRQPTGQRYFSQLLSYFSPILKNYIRNEVAMVDCLQAIQDAAITNEEIKENWVLFVLKWFYSKDHLSEEAILKWGKTLDSKTKFAGQVKPFLEWLEEAEEASSEDE
;
A
#
# COMPACT_ATOMS: atom_id res chain seq x y z
N MET A 1 -1.15 35.44 1.81
CA MET A 1 -0.36 34.81 0.74
C MET A 1 -1.34 34.29 -0.28
N GLY A 2 -1.18 34.65 -1.56
CA GLY A 2 -2.07 34.22 -2.64
C GLY A 2 -1.22 33.52 -3.70
N SER A 3 -1.13 32.20 -3.62
CA SER A 3 -0.52 31.38 -4.65
C SER A 3 -1.64 30.62 -5.35
N THR A 4 -1.65 30.65 -6.68
CA THR A 4 -2.65 29.96 -7.50
C THR A 4 -2.03 28.71 -8.10
N LEU A 5 -2.68 27.57 -7.94
CA LEU A 5 -2.26 26.30 -8.52
C LEU A 5 -2.95 26.11 -9.88
N TYR A 6 -2.18 25.74 -10.90
CA TYR A 6 -2.69 25.48 -12.24
C TYR A 6 -2.52 24.00 -12.56
N LEU A 7 -3.57 23.38 -13.10
CA LEU A 7 -3.59 21.99 -13.52
C LEU A 7 -3.71 21.91 -15.05
N HIS A 8 -2.98 20.99 -15.67
CA HIS A 8 -3.11 20.65 -17.09
C HIS A 8 -3.26 19.14 -17.25
N LEU A 9 -4.42 18.70 -17.74
CA LEU A 9 -4.70 17.30 -18.02
C LEU A 9 -4.03 16.89 -19.34
N VAL A 10 -3.35 15.74 -19.31
CA VAL A 10 -2.67 15.14 -20.46
C VAL A 10 -3.73 14.52 -21.38
N LYS A 11 -3.58 14.69 -22.70
CA LYS A 11 -4.55 14.19 -23.70
C LYS A 11 -4.34 12.70 -23.98
N GLU A 12 -5.35 12.02 -24.52
CA GLU A 12 -5.36 10.56 -24.79
C GLU A 12 -4.13 10.02 -25.55
N ASN A 13 -3.51 10.81 -26.42
CA ASN A 13 -2.33 10.42 -27.21
C ASN A 13 -0.98 10.73 -26.54
N GLN A 14 -0.99 11.09 -25.26
CA GLN A 14 0.20 11.45 -24.50
C GLN A 14 0.31 10.53 -23.29
N TYR A 15 1.52 10.01 -23.07
CA TYR A 15 1.81 9.10 -21.98
C TYR A 15 2.47 9.83 -20.82
N GLY A 16 2.07 9.50 -19.60
CA GLY A 16 2.66 10.03 -18.37
C GLY A 16 2.60 8.97 -17.27
N GLY A 17 3.75 8.69 -16.67
CA GLY A 17 3.88 7.75 -15.57
C GLY A 17 5.06 8.14 -14.69
N ALA A 18 4.99 7.82 -13.41
CA ALA A 18 6.08 8.04 -12.46
C ALA A 18 6.44 6.73 -11.77
N VAL A 19 7.73 6.44 -11.69
CA VAL A 19 8.25 5.31 -10.95
C VAL A 19 8.32 5.68 -9.47
N THR A 20 7.40 5.16 -8.68
CA THR A 20 7.35 5.37 -7.22
C THR A 20 7.74 4.11 -6.44
N ASN A 21 7.59 2.95 -7.05
CA ASN A 21 7.93 1.66 -6.48
C ASN A 21 8.34 0.68 -7.62
N TRP A 22 8.72 -0.55 -7.25
CA TRP A 22 9.19 -1.53 -8.22
C TRP A 22 8.08 -2.05 -9.15
N GLN A 23 6.82 -2.11 -8.69
CA GLN A 23 5.69 -2.55 -9.50
C GLN A 23 5.42 -1.53 -10.62
N ASN A 24 5.42 -0.24 -10.28
CA ASN A 24 5.38 0.86 -11.24
C ASN A 24 6.59 0.79 -12.17
N TYR A 25 7.79 0.48 -11.66
CA TYR A 25 8.96 0.29 -12.50
C TYR A 25 8.75 -0.83 -13.54
N GLN A 26 8.21 -1.97 -13.12
CA GLN A 26 7.92 -3.10 -14.00
C GLN A 26 6.84 -2.76 -15.04
N ALA A 27 5.71 -2.19 -14.60
CA ALA A 27 4.61 -1.79 -15.48
C ALA A 27 5.05 -0.74 -16.50
N ILE A 28 5.68 0.35 -16.05
CA ILE A 28 6.18 1.42 -16.93
C ILE A 28 7.25 0.88 -17.89
N SER A 29 8.12 -0.02 -17.43
CA SER A 29 9.12 -0.64 -18.31
C SER A 29 8.48 -1.44 -19.46
N TRP A 30 7.39 -2.16 -19.18
CA TRP A 30 6.63 -2.86 -20.22
C TRP A 30 5.89 -1.91 -21.14
N GLU A 31 5.26 -0.87 -20.60
CA GLU A 31 4.59 0.16 -21.41
C GLU A 31 5.60 0.88 -22.33
N VAL A 32 6.80 1.17 -21.84
CA VAL A 32 7.91 1.73 -22.63
C VAL A 32 8.37 0.75 -23.71
N GLN A 33 8.47 -0.55 -23.40
CA GLN A 33 8.81 -1.60 -24.36
C GLN A 33 7.72 -1.74 -25.46
N ASP A 34 6.46 -1.67 -25.07
CA ASP A 34 5.28 -1.69 -25.94
C ASP A 34 5.05 -0.36 -26.66
N ARG A 35 5.95 0.61 -26.43
CA ARG A 35 6.05 1.90 -27.12
C ARG A 35 4.95 2.90 -26.78
N TRP A 36 4.29 2.76 -25.63
CA TRP A 36 3.34 3.76 -25.12
C TRP A 36 4.00 5.12 -24.90
N ALA A 37 5.27 5.13 -24.51
CA ALA A 37 6.06 6.34 -24.28
C ALA A 37 6.67 6.95 -25.58
N TYR A 38 6.19 6.59 -26.77
CA TYR A 38 6.73 7.14 -28.03
C TYR A 38 6.72 8.69 -28.04
N PRO A 39 7.80 9.37 -28.46
CA PRO A 39 9.00 8.85 -29.13
C PRO A 39 10.13 8.35 -28.20
N LEU A 40 9.95 8.40 -26.88
CA LEU A 40 10.94 8.01 -25.87
C LEU A 40 10.93 6.49 -25.63
N VAL A 41 11.27 5.73 -26.66
CA VAL A 41 11.26 4.26 -26.62
C VAL A 41 12.65 3.70 -26.95
N PRO A 42 13.03 2.52 -26.44
CA PRO A 42 14.31 1.91 -26.74
C PRO A 42 14.52 1.78 -28.25
N PRO A 43 15.69 2.20 -28.78
CA PRO A 43 15.97 2.10 -30.19
C PRO A 43 16.04 0.62 -30.60
N LEU A 44 15.55 0.33 -31.81
CA LEU A 44 15.70 -1.00 -32.43
C LEU A 44 17.16 -1.32 -32.79
N LYS A 45 18.02 -0.30 -32.82
CA LYS A 45 19.44 -0.43 -33.14
C LYS A 45 20.20 -0.61 -31.82
N GLY A 46 20.92 -1.72 -31.68
CA GLY A 46 21.63 -2.10 -30.45
C GLY A 46 20.86 -3.11 -29.60
N ASN A 47 19.53 -2.95 -29.48
CA ASN A 47 18.69 -3.88 -28.73
C ASN A 47 18.07 -4.96 -29.62
N ARG A 48 18.07 -6.21 -29.15
CA ARG A 48 17.36 -7.32 -29.82
C ARG A 48 16.06 -7.58 -29.06
N ILE A 49 14.93 -7.28 -29.70
CA ILE A 49 13.61 -7.66 -29.19
C ILE A 49 13.31 -9.05 -29.75
N LEU A 50 13.24 -10.05 -28.88
CA LEU A 50 12.86 -11.42 -29.26
C LEU A 50 11.35 -11.64 -29.07
N LYS A 51 10.84 -12.76 -29.60
CA LYS A 51 9.47 -13.21 -29.32
C LYS A 51 9.29 -13.38 -27.81
N ASN A 52 8.07 -13.15 -27.31
CA ASN A 52 7.69 -13.23 -25.89
C ASN A 52 8.21 -12.07 -25.01
N ASN A 53 8.19 -10.83 -25.52
CA ASN A 53 8.47 -9.62 -24.74
C ASN A 53 9.86 -9.61 -24.08
N VAL A 54 10.88 -10.08 -24.79
CA VAL A 54 12.26 -10.09 -24.28
C VAL A 54 13.07 -8.96 -24.92
N VAL A 55 13.73 -8.14 -24.10
CA VAL A 55 14.65 -7.08 -24.55
C VAL A 55 16.07 -7.44 -24.14
N ILE A 56 16.98 -7.51 -25.11
CA ILE A 56 18.39 -7.82 -24.85
C ILE A 56 19.24 -6.59 -25.15
N GLY A 57 19.94 -6.09 -24.13
CA GLY A 57 20.92 -5.02 -24.23
C GLY A 57 22.21 -5.44 -24.95
N GLU A 58 23.07 -4.46 -25.22
CA GLU A 58 24.30 -4.67 -25.99
C GLU A 58 25.28 -5.62 -25.29
N ASN A 59 26.05 -6.38 -26.09
CA ASN A 59 27.07 -7.32 -25.63
C ASN A 59 26.57 -8.42 -24.66
N THR A 60 25.26 -8.64 -24.59
CA THR A 60 24.68 -9.72 -23.80
C THR A 60 24.73 -11.03 -24.56
N VAL A 61 25.19 -12.08 -23.88
CA VAL A 61 25.33 -13.44 -24.43
C VAL A 61 24.31 -14.34 -23.74
N VAL A 62 23.43 -14.94 -24.54
CA VAL A 62 22.40 -15.88 -24.08
C VAL A 62 22.68 -17.25 -24.70
N ALA A 63 22.80 -18.28 -23.88
CA ALA A 63 23.00 -19.65 -24.33
C ALA A 63 21.79 -20.18 -25.13
N GLU A 64 22.03 -21.06 -26.12
CA GLU A 64 20.97 -21.58 -27.02
C GLU A 64 19.88 -22.37 -26.28
N ASN A 65 20.21 -23.00 -25.16
CA ASN A 65 19.29 -23.81 -24.36
C ASN A 65 18.65 -23.03 -23.19
N ALA A 66 18.82 -21.70 -23.13
CA ALA A 66 18.16 -20.88 -22.12
C ALA A 66 16.69 -20.63 -22.51
N ASN A 67 15.77 -20.83 -21.57
CA ASN A 67 14.38 -20.46 -21.74
C ASN A 67 14.13 -19.11 -21.09
N VAL A 68 13.68 -18.13 -21.89
CA VAL A 68 13.51 -16.75 -21.46
C VAL A 68 12.17 -16.20 -21.96
N SER A 69 11.36 -15.68 -21.06
CA SER A 69 10.06 -15.06 -21.35
C SER A 69 9.84 -13.79 -20.53
N THR A 70 9.36 -12.73 -21.17
CA THR A 70 9.01 -11.45 -20.52
C THR A 70 10.14 -10.92 -19.63
N CYS A 71 11.35 -10.83 -20.19
CA CYS A 71 12.55 -10.42 -19.48
C CYS A 71 13.25 -9.24 -20.15
N ILE A 72 13.81 -8.35 -19.34
CA ILE A 72 14.64 -7.24 -19.81
C ILE A 72 16.06 -7.45 -19.30
N PHE A 73 17.01 -7.50 -20.23
CA PHE A 73 18.44 -7.62 -19.96
C PHE A 73 19.15 -6.31 -20.25
N GLY A 74 19.98 -5.88 -19.30
CA GLY A 74 20.94 -4.81 -19.48
C GLY A 74 22.10 -5.21 -20.38
N GLU A 75 23.15 -4.40 -20.32
CA GLU A 75 24.35 -4.57 -21.13
C GLU A 75 25.34 -5.54 -20.48
N ASN A 76 26.12 -6.25 -21.30
CA ASN A 76 27.18 -7.17 -20.86
C ASN A 76 26.69 -8.25 -19.87
N VAL A 77 25.48 -8.79 -20.07
CA VAL A 77 24.97 -9.90 -19.28
C VAL A 77 25.43 -11.22 -19.90
N SER A 78 25.87 -12.17 -19.07
CA SER A 78 26.20 -13.53 -19.53
C SER A 78 25.27 -14.56 -18.90
N LEU A 79 24.50 -15.23 -19.75
CA LEU A 79 23.59 -16.32 -19.41
C LEU A 79 24.14 -17.66 -19.92
N GLU A 80 24.42 -18.57 -19.00
CA GLU A 80 24.86 -19.92 -19.30
C GLU A 80 23.67 -20.87 -19.64
N GLY A 81 23.93 -22.14 -19.93
CA GLY A 81 22.93 -23.08 -20.44
C GLY A 81 21.91 -23.56 -19.41
N ASN A 82 20.75 -24.05 -19.89
CA ASN A 82 19.66 -24.63 -19.08
C ASN A 82 19.05 -23.69 -18.04
N THR A 83 19.16 -22.38 -18.23
CA THR A 83 18.56 -21.40 -17.33
C THR A 83 17.10 -21.13 -17.71
N HIS A 84 16.25 -20.93 -16.70
CA HIS A 84 14.84 -20.59 -16.88
C HIS A 84 14.55 -19.21 -16.28
N LEU A 85 14.30 -18.22 -17.13
CA LEU A 85 14.05 -16.85 -16.73
C LEU A 85 12.66 -16.41 -17.19
N GLU A 86 11.85 -15.95 -16.25
CA GLU A 86 10.50 -15.48 -16.53
C GLU A 86 10.20 -14.20 -15.75
N ASN A 87 9.53 -13.24 -16.40
CA ASN A 87 8.97 -12.06 -15.74
C ASN A 87 10.02 -11.23 -14.94
N SER A 88 11.27 -11.22 -15.40
CA SER A 88 12.41 -10.76 -14.57
C SER A 88 13.24 -9.67 -15.23
N PHE A 89 13.78 -8.78 -14.42
CA PHE A 89 14.67 -7.69 -14.84
C PHE A 89 16.10 -7.99 -14.43
N ILE A 90 17.00 -8.00 -15.40
CA ILE A 90 18.42 -8.29 -15.16
C ILE A 90 19.24 -7.12 -15.63
N MET A 91 19.87 -6.43 -14.69
CA MET A 91 20.64 -5.22 -14.96
C MET A 91 22.03 -5.56 -15.55
N SER A 92 22.76 -4.52 -15.92
CA SER A 92 24.05 -4.67 -16.61
C SER A 92 25.12 -5.39 -15.79
N ASN A 93 26.05 -6.04 -16.50
CA ASN A 93 27.21 -6.77 -15.98
C ASN A 93 26.85 -7.92 -15.04
N CYS A 94 25.68 -8.54 -15.21
CA CYS A 94 25.30 -9.71 -14.42
C CYS A 94 25.83 -11.01 -15.04
N LYS A 95 26.26 -11.95 -14.19
CA LYS A 95 26.64 -13.30 -14.58
C LYS A 95 25.67 -14.32 -13.99
N ILE A 96 25.01 -15.09 -14.85
CA ILE A 96 24.05 -16.13 -14.49
C ILE A 96 24.62 -17.47 -14.99
N GLU A 97 24.91 -18.37 -14.05
CA GLU A 97 25.49 -19.66 -14.36
C GLU A 97 24.46 -20.73 -14.78
N HIS A 98 24.92 -21.96 -15.00
CA HIS A 98 24.10 -23.09 -15.47
C HIS A 98 22.98 -23.47 -14.50
N ASP A 99 21.86 -23.97 -15.05
CA ASP A 99 20.74 -24.54 -14.29
C ASP A 99 20.12 -23.57 -13.26
N VAL A 100 20.14 -22.27 -13.54
CA VAL A 100 19.55 -21.23 -12.68
C VAL A 100 18.10 -20.96 -13.08
N ILE A 101 17.23 -20.81 -12.07
CA ILE A 101 15.82 -20.45 -12.26
C ILE A 101 15.57 -19.07 -11.64
N ILE A 102 15.08 -18.12 -12.43
CA ILE A 102 14.71 -16.77 -11.98
C ILE A 102 13.27 -16.49 -12.40
N ASN A 103 12.39 -16.20 -11.45
CA ASN A 103 11.01 -15.85 -11.73
C ASN A 103 10.60 -14.59 -10.97
N SER A 104 10.01 -13.63 -11.69
CA SER A 104 9.41 -12.43 -11.11
C SER A 104 10.38 -11.67 -10.20
N SER A 105 11.62 -11.54 -10.65
CA SER A 105 12.74 -11.07 -9.83
C SER A 105 13.49 -9.92 -10.49
N VAL A 106 14.09 -9.08 -9.65
CA VAL A 106 14.92 -7.96 -10.10
C VAL A 106 16.36 -8.21 -9.65
N ILE A 107 17.26 -8.31 -10.63
CA ILE A 107 18.68 -8.57 -10.41
C ILE A 107 19.44 -7.27 -10.68
N GLY A 108 19.95 -6.65 -9.62
CA GLY A 108 20.71 -5.41 -9.68
C GLY A 108 22.04 -5.54 -10.42
N PRO A 109 22.73 -4.42 -10.73
CA PRO A 109 23.95 -4.45 -11.53
C PRO A 109 25.10 -5.20 -10.85
N ASN A 110 25.98 -5.80 -11.64
CA ASN A 110 27.17 -6.54 -11.18
C ASN A 110 26.86 -7.74 -10.25
N CYS A 111 25.67 -8.34 -10.36
CA CYS A 111 25.35 -9.54 -9.59
C CYS A 111 25.93 -10.80 -10.22
N THR A 112 26.25 -11.79 -9.39
CA THR A 112 26.65 -13.13 -9.84
C THR A 112 25.75 -14.17 -9.19
N ILE A 113 25.09 -14.99 -9.99
CA ILE A 113 24.24 -16.08 -9.53
C ILE A 113 24.89 -17.40 -9.95
N GLU A 114 25.37 -18.15 -8.95
CA GLU A 114 26.06 -19.41 -9.20
C GLU A 114 25.09 -20.56 -9.50
N SER A 115 25.63 -21.63 -10.08
CA SER A 115 24.86 -22.73 -10.68
C SER A 115 23.86 -23.40 -9.72
N GLY A 116 22.71 -23.82 -10.25
CA GLY A 116 21.67 -24.55 -9.51
C GLY A 116 20.87 -23.70 -8.50
N SER A 117 21.00 -22.38 -8.56
CA SER A 117 20.27 -21.47 -7.67
C SER A 117 18.88 -21.14 -8.20
N LYS A 118 17.93 -20.94 -7.28
CA LYS A 118 16.54 -20.64 -7.59
C LYS A 118 16.12 -19.35 -6.88
N ILE A 119 15.73 -18.36 -7.67
CA ILE A 119 15.40 -17.02 -7.20
C ILE A 119 13.99 -16.69 -7.66
N ILE A 120 13.09 -16.47 -6.69
CA ILE A 120 11.69 -16.17 -6.96
C ILE A 120 11.28 -14.93 -6.18
N ASN A 121 10.56 -14.00 -6.81
CA ASN A 121 9.94 -12.84 -6.15
C ASN A 121 10.94 -12.02 -5.30
N THR A 122 12.19 -11.98 -5.73
CA THR A 122 13.31 -11.47 -4.94
C THR A 122 13.95 -10.28 -5.65
N VAL A 123 14.40 -9.29 -4.87
CA VAL A 123 15.19 -8.16 -5.37
C VAL A 123 16.62 -8.27 -4.87
N LEU A 124 17.56 -8.35 -5.80
CA LEU A 124 19.00 -8.32 -5.52
C LEU A 124 19.53 -6.91 -5.76
N GLY A 125 20.17 -6.34 -4.75
CA GLY A 125 20.90 -5.08 -4.84
C GLY A 125 22.21 -5.20 -5.63
N TYR A 126 22.90 -4.08 -5.79
CA TYR A 126 24.17 -4.01 -6.50
C TYR A 126 25.22 -4.98 -5.94
N GLY A 127 25.88 -5.73 -6.82
CA GLY A 127 27.07 -6.53 -6.48
C GLY A 127 26.79 -7.78 -5.65
N VAL A 128 25.54 -8.24 -5.57
CA VAL A 128 25.18 -9.42 -4.79
C VAL A 128 25.70 -10.70 -5.44
N GLN A 129 26.22 -11.62 -4.62
CA GLN A 129 26.72 -12.91 -5.07
C GLN A 129 25.95 -14.04 -4.39
N ILE A 130 25.12 -14.74 -5.16
CA ILE A 130 24.34 -15.89 -4.69
C ILE A 130 25.15 -17.16 -4.91
N PRO A 131 25.48 -17.93 -3.85
CA PRO A 131 26.28 -19.14 -3.99
C PRO A 131 25.47 -20.32 -4.53
N LYS A 132 26.16 -21.38 -5.00
CA LYS A 132 25.55 -22.56 -5.62
C LYS A 132 24.44 -23.20 -4.78
N ASN A 133 23.41 -23.70 -5.46
CA ASN A 133 22.30 -24.47 -4.89
C ASN A 133 21.54 -23.75 -3.76
N LYS A 134 21.34 -22.43 -3.90
CA LYS A 134 20.51 -21.66 -2.95
C LYS A 134 19.13 -21.41 -3.53
N GLU A 135 18.12 -21.60 -2.69
CA GLU A 135 16.74 -21.21 -2.97
C GLU A 135 16.41 -19.96 -2.15
N ILE A 136 15.96 -18.92 -2.84
CA ILE A 136 15.63 -17.62 -2.26
C ILE A 136 14.24 -17.25 -2.80
N ASN A 137 13.34 -16.94 -1.89
CA ASN A 137 11.96 -16.62 -2.23
C ASN A 137 11.48 -15.43 -1.40
N SER A 138 11.00 -14.39 -2.08
CA SER A 138 10.37 -13.24 -1.43
C SER A 138 11.28 -12.53 -0.42
N GLU A 139 12.53 -12.27 -0.83
CA GLU A 139 13.50 -11.59 0.01
C GLU A 139 14.13 -10.37 -0.68
N LEU A 140 14.67 -9.46 0.14
CA LEU A 140 15.48 -8.33 -0.29
C LEU A 140 16.93 -8.58 0.11
N ILE A 141 17.85 -8.57 -0.85
CA ILE A 141 19.25 -8.94 -0.60
C ILE A 141 20.18 -7.82 -1.04
N GLN A 142 21.18 -7.50 -0.23
CA GLN A 142 22.24 -6.55 -0.58
C GLN A 142 23.63 -7.11 -0.33
N ALA A 143 24.62 -6.56 -1.03
CA ALA A 143 26.00 -7.06 -0.97
C ALA A 143 26.77 -6.60 0.28
N ARG A 144 26.37 -5.50 0.90
CA ARG A 144 26.98 -4.95 2.12
C ARG A 144 26.08 -5.19 3.32
N LYS A 145 26.67 -5.30 4.51
CA LYS A 145 25.88 -5.39 5.74
C LYS A 145 25.04 -4.10 5.92
N PRO A 146 23.73 -4.19 6.19
CA PRO A 146 22.93 -3.03 6.54
C PRO A 146 23.33 -2.52 7.92
N ASP A 147 23.53 -1.21 8.07
CA ASP A 147 23.92 -0.59 9.35
C ASP A 147 22.82 -0.70 10.43
N PHE A 148 21.58 -1.00 10.02
CA PHE A 148 20.37 -1.00 10.85
C PHE A 148 19.83 -2.40 11.21
N CYS A 149 20.41 -3.50 10.70
CA CYS A 149 19.93 -4.85 11.03
C CYS A 149 20.72 -5.44 12.22
N GLU A 150 20.03 -5.70 13.34
CA GLU A 150 20.61 -6.34 14.53
C GLU A 150 20.76 -7.87 14.37
N LYS A 151 19.95 -8.50 13.50
CA LYS A 151 19.98 -9.95 13.23
C LYS A 151 20.49 -10.21 11.81
N GLU A 152 21.60 -10.93 11.71
CA GLU A 152 22.24 -11.26 10.44
C GLU A 152 21.73 -12.60 9.91
N GLU A 153 21.01 -12.59 8.79
CA GLU A 153 20.83 -13.78 7.96
C GLU A 153 21.69 -13.67 6.70
N ILE A 154 22.77 -14.44 6.70
CA ILE A 154 23.82 -14.42 5.68
C ILE A 154 23.60 -15.59 4.73
N ILE A 155 23.37 -15.29 3.46
CA ILE A 155 23.27 -16.32 2.40
C ILE A 155 24.68 -16.66 1.88
N GLY A 156 25.56 -15.66 1.80
CA GLY A 156 26.92 -15.78 1.28
C GLY A 156 27.80 -14.59 1.65
N LYS A 157 29.06 -14.57 1.18
CA LYS A 157 30.06 -13.54 1.54
C LYS A 157 29.62 -12.11 1.17
N ASN A 158 28.88 -11.97 0.07
CA ASN A 158 28.35 -10.70 -0.43
C ASN A 158 26.83 -10.80 -0.66
N ALA A 159 26.10 -11.41 0.27
CA ALA A 159 24.64 -11.58 0.20
C ALA A 159 24.03 -11.59 1.60
N PHE A 160 23.50 -10.44 2.01
CA PHE A 160 22.85 -10.20 3.29
C PHE A 160 21.36 -9.94 3.06
N ILE A 161 20.49 -10.67 3.78
CA ILE A 161 19.05 -10.45 3.74
C ILE A 161 18.71 -9.20 4.56
N ILE A 162 17.95 -8.29 3.97
CA ILE A 162 17.41 -7.11 4.66
C ILE A 162 16.11 -7.54 5.35
N LYS A 163 16.17 -7.66 6.66
CA LYS A 163 14.96 -7.77 7.48
C LYS A 163 14.56 -6.37 7.92
N LEU A 164 13.50 -5.87 7.31
CA LEU A 164 12.78 -4.72 7.83
C LEU A 164 12.03 -5.19 9.08
N ASP A 165 12.12 -4.44 10.19
CA ASP A 165 11.44 -4.82 11.43
C ASP A 165 9.93 -4.93 11.18
N GLU A 166 9.42 -6.15 11.28
CA GLU A 166 8.05 -6.53 10.92
C GLU A 166 7.02 -6.15 12.02
N GLU A 167 7.39 -5.25 12.93
CA GLU A 167 6.54 -4.76 14.03
C GLU A 167 5.58 -3.65 13.59
N ASP A 168 5.79 -3.02 12.43
CA ASP A 168 4.90 -2.02 11.83
C ASP A 168 4.08 -2.63 10.66
N TYR A 169 2.75 -2.48 10.68
CA TYR A 169 1.83 -2.97 9.64
C TYR A 169 2.12 -2.31 8.29
N GLU A 170 2.55 -1.04 8.28
CA GLU A 170 2.97 -0.38 7.04
C GLU A 170 4.20 -1.07 6.44
N THR A 171 5.17 -1.47 7.27
CA THR A 171 6.37 -2.19 6.80
C THR A 171 6.03 -3.58 6.27
N LYS A 172 5.07 -4.28 6.87
CA LYS A 172 4.53 -5.55 6.35
C LYS A 172 3.83 -5.39 5.00
N LEU A 173 2.99 -4.36 4.86
CA LEU A 173 2.28 -4.05 3.62
C LEU A 173 3.22 -3.54 2.51
N TYR A 174 4.24 -2.78 2.89
CA TYR A 174 5.28 -2.30 1.97
C TYR A 174 6.17 -3.46 1.52
N LYS A 175 6.59 -4.34 2.42
CA LYS A 175 7.37 -5.55 2.05
C LYS A 175 6.54 -6.51 1.18
N SER A 176 5.26 -6.71 1.49
CA SER A 176 4.39 -7.57 0.67
C SER A 176 4.15 -6.98 -0.71
N SER A 177 3.89 -5.68 -0.83
CA SER A 177 3.80 -5.00 -2.14
C SER A 177 5.14 -4.98 -2.90
N LEU A 178 6.27 -4.88 -2.21
CA LEU A 178 7.62 -4.94 -2.80
C LEU A 178 7.99 -6.32 -3.39
N LEU A 179 7.27 -7.38 -3.03
CA LEU A 179 7.61 -8.76 -3.40
C LEU A 179 6.50 -9.47 -4.20
N LEU A 180 5.34 -8.82 -4.38
CA LEU A 180 4.22 -9.37 -5.15
C LEU A 180 4.43 -9.18 -6.66
N PRO A 181 4.65 -10.26 -7.43
CA PRO A 181 4.79 -10.17 -8.88
C PRO A 181 3.58 -9.50 -9.52
N LEU A 182 3.81 -8.67 -10.54
CA LEU A 182 2.78 -8.46 -11.56
C LEU A 182 2.66 -9.76 -12.37
N THR A 183 1.92 -10.76 -11.86
CA THR A 183 1.45 -11.85 -12.72
C THR A 183 0.20 -11.38 -13.47
N SER A 184 0.02 -11.85 -14.70
CA SER A 184 -1.18 -11.64 -15.53
C SER A 184 -2.47 -12.28 -14.96
N SER A 185 -2.55 -12.49 -13.65
CA SER A 185 -3.63 -13.18 -12.94
C SER A 185 -4.18 -12.38 -11.76
N ASN A 186 -4.16 -11.04 -11.83
CA ASN A 186 -5.05 -10.20 -11.01
C ASN A 186 -6.45 -10.07 -11.67
N GLN A 187 -6.99 -11.19 -12.18
CA GLN A 187 -8.43 -11.40 -12.17
C GLN A 187 -8.77 -11.99 -10.81
N THR A 188 -8.88 -11.14 -9.79
CA THR A 188 -9.61 -11.51 -8.58
C THR A 188 -11.04 -11.84 -9.02
N LYS A 189 -11.43 -13.10 -8.84
CA LYS A 189 -12.84 -13.50 -8.80
C LYS A 189 -13.49 -12.72 -7.67
N GLU A 190 -14.04 -11.56 -7.99
CA GLU A 190 -15.09 -10.98 -7.17
C GLU A 190 -16.30 -11.90 -7.32
N SER A 191 -16.71 -12.46 -6.19
CA SER A 191 -17.96 -13.20 -6.05
C SER A 191 -19.11 -12.30 -6.46
N SER A 192 -19.71 -12.61 -7.60
CA SER A 192 -20.99 -12.07 -8.04
C SER A 192 -22.10 -12.58 -7.11
N ASP A 193 -22.70 -11.68 -6.35
CA ASP A 193 -24.10 -11.80 -5.95
C ASP A 193 -24.89 -10.70 -6.69
N GLU A 194 -25.98 -11.14 -7.30
CA GLU A 194 -26.82 -10.48 -8.31
C GLU A 194 -27.79 -9.41 -7.73
N ASP A 195 -28.54 -8.77 -8.64
CA ASP A 195 -29.66 -7.80 -8.55
C ASP A 195 -29.30 -6.31 -8.35
N ASP A 196 -29.76 -5.33 -9.14
CA ASP A 196 -30.80 -5.20 -10.19
C ASP A 196 -30.34 -4.09 -11.17
N GLY A 197 -30.45 -4.17 -12.49
CA GLY A 197 -31.72 -4.12 -13.21
C GLY A 197 -32.08 -2.71 -13.69
N PHE A 198 -31.35 -2.12 -14.65
CA PHE A 198 -31.91 -1.09 -15.54
C PHE A 198 -31.22 -1.08 -16.91
N SER A 199 -31.98 -1.49 -17.93
CA SER A 199 -31.62 -1.41 -19.34
C SER A 199 -32.71 -0.63 -20.07
N ASP A 200 -32.34 0.50 -20.70
CA ASP A 200 -32.87 0.99 -22.00
C ASP A 200 -31.99 2.17 -22.47
N SER A 201 -30.95 1.92 -23.27
CA SER A 201 -30.86 1.94 -24.75
C SER A 201 -30.54 3.31 -25.36
N GLY A 202 -29.47 3.33 -26.19
CA GLY A 202 -28.97 4.48 -26.92
C GLY A 202 -27.51 4.30 -27.34
N ASP A 203 -27.31 3.63 -28.47
CA ASP A 203 -26.03 3.28 -29.10
C ASP A 203 -25.05 4.46 -29.24
N GLU A 204 -23.87 4.36 -28.62
CA GLU A 204 -22.59 4.79 -29.20
C GLU A 204 -21.48 3.82 -28.76
N ASP A 205 -20.94 3.08 -29.74
CA ASP A 205 -19.81 2.17 -29.64
C ASP A 205 -18.54 2.94 -29.17
N LEU A 206 -18.27 2.93 -27.87
CA LEU A 206 -16.97 3.31 -27.29
C LEU A 206 -16.44 2.10 -26.52
N SER A 207 -15.39 1.47 -27.07
CA SER A 207 -14.65 0.42 -26.39
C SER A 207 -13.89 1.03 -25.21
N TYR A 208 -14.56 1.15 -24.06
CA TYR A 208 -13.90 1.39 -22.79
C TYR A 208 -13.04 0.16 -22.47
N THR A 209 -11.75 0.26 -22.74
CA THR A 209 -10.76 -0.52 -22.00
C THR A 209 -10.87 -0.09 -20.55
N HIS A 210 -11.57 -0.89 -19.75
CA HIS A 210 -11.64 -0.73 -18.30
C HIS A 210 -10.23 -0.89 -17.70
N SER A 211 -9.49 0.21 -17.56
CA SER A 211 -8.53 0.33 -16.47
C SER A 211 -9.33 0.16 -15.17
N PRO A 212 -8.85 -0.62 -14.17
CA PRO A 212 -9.48 -0.60 -12.87
C PRO A 212 -9.51 0.85 -12.40
N VAL A 213 -10.69 1.36 -12.11
CA VAL A 213 -10.85 2.69 -11.51
C VAL A 213 -9.98 2.69 -10.26
N PRO A 214 -9.01 3.61 -10.12
CA PRO A 214 -8.31 3.77 -8.85
C PRO A 214 -9.35 3.84 -7.74
N ASP A 215 -9.15 3.11 -6.65
CA ASP A 215 -10.04 3.24 -5.50
C ASP A 215 -9.79 4.64 -4.91
N ASP A 216 -10.54 5.63 -5.41
CA ASP A 216 -10.41 7.04 -5.09
C ASP A 216 -10.44 7.27 -3.58
N THR A 217 -11.14 6.39 -2.85
CA THR A 217 -11.19 6.36 -1.38
C THR A 217 -9.85 6.00 -0.75
N LYS A 218 -9.10 5.05 -1.33
CA LYS A 218 -7.75 4.68 -0.85
C LYS A 218 -6.75 5.80 -1.10
N LEU A 219 -6.79 6.42 -2.28
CA LEU A 219 -5.92 7.57 -2.59
C LEU A 219 -6.23 8.75 -1.67
N PHE A 220 -7.51 9.04 -1.44
CA PHE A 220 -7.94 10.04 -0.48
C PHE A 220 -7.44 9.74 0.93
N PHE A 221 -7.54 8.48 1.38
CA PHE A 221 -7.08 8.08 2.71
C PHE A 221 -5.57 8.32 2.90
N THR A 222 -4.75 7.96 1.90
CA THR A 222 -3.30 8.22 1.94
C THR A 222 -3.00 9.72 2.02
N GLU A 223 -3.67 10.55 1.20
CA GLU A 223 -3.47 12.00 1.19
C GLU A 223 -3.86 12.65 2.53
N VAL A 224 -4.93 12.13 3.17
CA VAL A 224 -5.38 12.58 4.49
C VAL A 224 -4.36 12.22 5.58
N ILE A 225 -3.79 11.00 5.56
CA ILE A 225 -2.71 10.62 6.48
C ILE A 225 -1.52 11.55 6.33
N ASP A 226 -1.07 11.79 5.09
CA ASP A 226 0.08 12.64 4.84
C ASP A 226 -0.16 14.08 5.30
N SER A 227 -1.35 14.63 5.03
CA SER A 227 -1.73 15.97 5.46
C SER A 227 -1.78 16.10 6.98
N LEU A 228 -2.35 15.11 7.68
CA LEU A 228 -2.42 15.11 9.14
C LEU A 228 -1.03 14.89 9.77
N THR A 229 -0.20 14.02 9.21
CA THR A 229 1.15 13.75 9.71
C THR A 229 2.02 15.00 9.64
N ARG A 230 2.09 15.63 8.46
CA ARG A 230 2.76 16.93 8.30
C ARG A 230 2.16 17.99 9.23
N GLY A 231 0.83 18.02 9.30
CA GLY A 231 0.09 18.93 10.15
C GLY A 231 0.47 18.83 11.62
N PHE A 232 0.72 17.62 12.13
CA PHE A 232 1.13 17.39 13.51
C PHE A 232 2.61 17.69 13.75
N GLU A 233 3.49 17.27 12.84
CA GLU A 233 4.95 17.47 12.96
C GLU A 233 5.35 18.95 12.86
N ASP A 234 4.71 19.70 11.96
CA ASP A 234 4.99 21.12 11.72
C ASP A 234 4.09 22.07 12.55
N GLU A 235 3.24 21.53 13.44
CA GLU A 235 2.29 22.29 14.27
C GLU A 235 1.39 23.28 13.47
N LEU A 236 0.91 22.83 12.30
CA LEU A 236 0.06 23.63 11.41
C LEU A 236 -1.34 23.92 11.99
N GLN A 237 -1.90 25.09 11.68
CA GLN A 237 -3.25 25.41 12.14
C GLN A 237 -4.29 24.41 11.61
N CYS A 238 -5.14 23.88 12.49
CA CYS A 238 -6.17 22.89 12.14
C CYS A 238 -7.11 23.38 11.03
N ASP A 239 -7.40 24.68 10.95
CA ASP A 239 -8.21 25.27 9.89
C ASP A 239 -7.58 25.08 8.50
N ASN A 240 -6.24 25.14 8.40
CA ASN A 240 -5.54 24.89 7.15
C ASN A 240 -5.65 23.42 6.76
N LEU A 241 -5.51 22.51 7.73
CA LEU A 241 -5.65 21.07 7.51
C LEU A 241 -7.06 20.70 7.05
N ILE A 242 -8.10 21.34 7.60
CA ILE A 242 -9.48 21.17 7.15
C ILE A 242 -9.65 21.63 5.69
N LEU A 243 -8.98 22.71 5.27
CA LEU A 243 -9.01 23.16 3.88
C LEU A 243 -8.30 22.18 2.94
N GLU A 244 -7.17 21.61 3.36
CA GLU A 244 -6.44 20.57 2.61
C GLU A 244 -7.31 19.32 2.45
N ILE A 245 -7.89 18.79 3.54
CA ILE A 245 -8.77 17.61 3.51
C ILE A 245 -9.99 17.86 2.62
N ASN A 246 -10.62 19.03 2.72
CA ASN A 246 -11.74 19.37 1.87
C ASN A 246 -11.33 19.49 0.39
N SER A 247 -10.16 20.05 0.09
CA SER A 247 -9.62 20.09 -1.27
C SER A 247 -9.45 18.67 -1.82
N SER A 248 -8.83 17.77 -1.04
CA SER A 248 -8.65 16.36 -1.42
C SER A 248 -9.98 15.64 -1.59
N ARG A 249 -10.99 15.93 -0.77
CA ARG A 249 -12.34 15.36 -0.93
C ARG A 249 -12.92 15.64 -2.32
N TYR A 250 -12.81 16.89 -2.78
CA TYR A 250 -13.31 17.27 -4.10
C TYR A 250 -12.44 16.70 -5.23
N ALA A 251 -11.13 16.56 -5.01
CA ALA A 251 -10.20 16.00 -5.99
C ALA A 251 -10.47 14.51 -6.26
N TYR A 252 -10.78 13.74 -5.21
CA TYR A 252 -11.04 12.29 -5.30
C TYR A 252 -12.54 11.93 -5.31
N ASN A 253 -13.43 12.92 -5.49
CA ASN A 253 -14.88 12.70 -5.55
C ASN A 253 -15.46 11.83 -4.39
N VAL A 254 -14.93 12.01 -3.19
CA VAL A 254 -15.29 11.20 -2.01
C VAL A 254 -16.52 11.79 -1.31
N THR A 255 -17.42 10.92 -0.84
CA THR A 255 -18.64 11.34 -0.14
C THR A 255 -18.33 11.89 1.25
N VAL A 256 -19.24 12.70 1.79
CA VAL A 256 -19.06 13.27 3.15
C VAL A 256 -18.94 12.17 4.21
N LYS A 257 -19.68 11.07 4.04
CA LYS A 257 -19.62 9.89 4.90
C LYS A 257 -18.21 9.29 4.92
N GLU A 258 -17.65 9.03 3.74
CA GLU A 258 -16.31 8.48 3.59
C GLU A 258 -15.24 9.43 4.11
N VAL A 259 -15.43 10.74 3.98
CA VAL A 259 -14.51 11.73 4.58
C VAL A 259 -14.53 11.65 6.10
N ASN A 260 -15.71 11.65 6.73
CA ASN A 260 -15.82 11.54 8.18
C ASN A 260 -15.14 10.27 8.69
N PHE A 261 -15.42 9.13 8.04
CA PHE A 261 -14.82 7.84 8.34
C PHE A 261 -13.29 7.86 8.20
N ASN A 262 -12.79 8.30 7.03
CA ASN A 262 -11.35 8.25 6.73
C ASN A 262 -10.51 9.23 7.56
N VAL A 263 -11.04 10.42 7.89
CA VAL A 263 -10.34 11.38 8.77
C VAL A 263 -10.17 10.80 10.17
N VAL A 264 -11.23 10.22 10.74
CA VAL A 264 -11.15 9.58 12.06
C VAL A 264 -10.21 8.37 12.01
N LYS A 265 -10.34 7.52 10.99
CA LYS A 265 -9.48 6.36 10.77
C LYS A 265 -8.01 6.75 10.67
N ALA A 266 -7.69 7.81 9.93
CA ALA A 266 -6.32 8.30 9.76
C ALA A 266 -5.71 8.77 11.10
N ILE A 267 -6.46 9.54 11.90
CA ILE A 267 -6.00 10.00 13.22
C ILE A 267 -5.73 8.80 14.15
N LEU A 268 -6.61 7.79 14.15
CA LEU A 268 -6.42 6.58 14.94
C LEU A 268 -5.22 5.77 14.45
N HIS A 269 -5.02 5.68 13.14
CA HIS A 269 -3.88 5.01 12.52
C HIS A 269 -2.54 5.66 12.95
N MET A 270 -2.48 7.00 12.95
CA MET A 270 -1.30 7.75 13.43
C MET A 270 -0.96 7.44 14.89
N TYR A 271 -1.96 7.23 15.75
CA TYR A 271 -1.72 6.80 17.12
C TYR A 271 -1.13 5.39 17.19
N LEU A 272 -1.72 4.45 16.44
CA LEU A 272 -1.35 3.04 16.49
C LEU A 272 0.08 2.77 16.00
N ARG A 273 0.63 3.68 15.18
CA ARG A 273 2.00 3.60 14.65
C ARG A 273 3.09 3.92 15.69
N GLN A 274 2.77 4.60 16.78
CA GLN A 274 3.77 5.06 17.75
C GLN A 274 3.82 4.14 18.99
N PRO A 275 5.00 3.63 19.38
CA PRO A 275 5.15 2.76 20.57
C PRO A 275 4.98 3.54 21.90
N THR A 276 4.84 4.86 21.85
CA THR A 276 4.68 5.73 23.01
C THR A 276 3.22 5.75 23.47
N GLY A 277 2.96 5.25 24.67
CA GLY A 277 1.60 4.98 25.20
C GLY A 277 0.68 6.20 25.41
N GLN A 278 -0.29 6.04 26.32
CA GLN A 278 -1.48 6.89 26.57
C GLN A 278 -1.28 8.43 26.51
N ARG A 279 -0.10 8.96 26.84
CA ARG A 279 0.21 10.40 26.77
C ARG A 279 0.26 10.94 25.33
N TYR A 280 0.86 10.19 24.41
CA TYR A 280 0.93 10.58 23.00
C TYR A 280 -0.48 10.66 22.39
N PHE A 281 -1.34 9.69 22.70
CA PHE A 281 -2.76 9.73 22.30
C PHE A 281 -3.46 11.00 22.75
N SER A 282 -3.28 11.38 24.02
CA SER A 282 -3.95 12.55 24.57
C SER A 282 -3.47 13.84 23.92
N GLN A 283 -2.19 13.92 23.52
CA GLN A 283 -1.64 15.06 22.77
C GLN A 283 -2.18 15.10 21.34
N LEU A 284 -2.10 13.98 20.62
CA LEU A 284 -2.56 13.84 19.24
C LEU A 284 -4.05 14.21 19.09
N LEU A 285 -4.91 13.62 19.93
CA LEU A 285 -6.34 13.88 19.86
C LEU A 285 -6.73 15.27 20.41
N SER A 286 -5.98 15.81 21.37
CA SER A 286 -6.21 17.20 21.81
C SER A 286 -5.86 18.18 20.71
N TYR A 287 -4.76 17.94 19.98
CA TYR A 287 -4.37 18.75 18.84
C TYR A 287 -5.41 18.70 17.72
N PHE A 288 -5.85 17.50 17.32
CA PHE A 288 -6.85 17.33 16.27
C PHE A 288 -8.31 17.49 16.73
N SER A 289 -8.55 17.85 17.99
CA SER A 289 -9.89 18.10 18.53
C SER A 289 -10.71 19.10 17.67
N PRO A 290 -10.14 20.21 17.17
CA PRO A 290 -10.87 21.12 16.27
C PRO A 290 -11.29 20.45 14.95
N ILE A 291 -10.44 19.58 14.40
CA ILE A 291 -10.75 18.80 13.18
C ILE A 291 -11.88 17.81 13.46
N LEU A 292 -11.81 17.09 14.58
CA LEU A 292 -12.86 16.15 14.99
C LEU A 292 -14.21 16.86 15.16
N LYS A 293 -14.25 18.03 15.81
CA LYS A 293 -15.48 18.85 15.92
C LYS A 293 -16.00 19.34 14.57
N ASN A 294 -15.11 19.52 13.59
CA ASN A 294 -15.50 19.95 12.26
C ASN A 294 -16.21 18.83 11.47
N TYR A 295 -15.78 17.58 11.62
CA TYR A 295 -16.33 16.46 10.85
C TYR A 295 -17.41 15.67 11.61
N ILE A 296 -17.33 15.60 12.94
CA ILE A 296 -18.30 14.91 13.81
C ILE A 296 -19.30 15.94 14.37
N ARG A 297 -20.27 16.35 13.54
CA ARG A 297 -21.25 17.41 13.91
C ARG A 297 -22.65 16.90 14.21
N ASN A 298 -23.02 15.74 13.69
CA ASN A 298 -24.38 15.20 13.75
C ASN A 298 -24.33 13.70 14.04
N GLU A 299 -25.49 13.11 14.39
CA GLU A 299 -25.59 11.67 14.70
C GLU A 299 -25.05 10.79 13.58
N VAL A 300 -25.26 11.16 12.31
CA VAL A 300 -24.76 10.37 11.17
C VAL A 300 -23.23 10.32 11.17
N ALA A 301 -22.56 11.45 11.37
CA ALA A 301 -21.10 11.51 11.46
C ALA A 301 -20.55 10.83 12.73
N MET A 302 -21.32 10.84 13.83
CA MET A 302 -20.96 10.08 15.04
C MET A 302 -20.97 8.57 14.77
N VAL A 303 -21.94 8.08 13.99
CA VAL A 303 -21.98 6.67 13.56
C VAL A 303 -20.81 6.36 12.62
N ASP A 304 -20.47 7.24 11.68
CA ASP A 304 -19.30 7.07 10.79
C ASP A 304 -17.99 7.01 11.60
N CYS A 305 -17.86 7.84 12.65
CA CYS A 305 -16.74 7.82 13.59
C CYS A 305 -16.65 6.48 14.35
N LEU A 306 -17.78 5.98 14.85
CA LEU A 306 -17.84 4.69 15.55
C LEU A 306 -17.48 3.52 14.62
N GLN A 307 -17.91 3.56 13.36
CA GLN A 307 -17.50 2.60 12.33
C GLN A 307 -15.99 2.66 12.09
N ALA A 308 -15.38 3.86 12.06
CA ALA A 308 -13.94 4.01 11.91
C ALA A 308 -13.16 3.45 13.11
N ILE A 309 -13.66 3.62 14.34
CA ILE A 309 -13.06 3.01 15.55
C ILE A 309 -13.13 1.48 15.47
N GLN A 310 -14.28 0.94 15.06
CA GLN A 310 -14.47 -0.49 14.88
C GLN A 310 -13.51 -1.06 13.83
N ASP A 311 -13.43 -0.43 12.67
CA ASP A 311 -12.54 -0.83 11.59
C ASP A 311 -11.06 -0.80 12.01
N ALA A 312 -10.64 0.26 12.72
CA ALA A 312 -9.29 0.37 13.27
C ALA A 312 -8.98 -0.72 14.32
N ALA A 313 -9.96 -1.10 15.13
CA ALA A 313 -9.81 -2.17 16.12
C ALA A 313 -9.73 -3.56 15.48
N ILE A 314 -10.55 -3.84 14.46
CA ILE A 314 -10.57 -5.14 13.75
C ILE A 314 -9.30 -5.31 12.92
N THR A 315 -8.85 -4.25 12.23
CA THR A 315 -7.66 -4.29 11.36
C THR A 315 -6.38 -4.59 12.16
N ASN A 316 -6.36 -4.28 13.46
CA ASN A 316 -5.19 -4.43 14.31
C ASN A 316 -5.47 -5.41 15.47
N GLU A 317 -5.55 -6.70 15.15
CA GLU A 317 -5.88 -7.79 16.09
C GLU A 317 -4.93 -7.90 17.31
N GLU A 318 -3.73 -7.31 17.23
CA GLU A 318 -2.71 -7.26 18.29
C GLU A 318 -2.90 -6.11 19.29
N ILE A 319 -3.91 -5.23 19.08
CA ILE A 319 -4.21 -4.14 20.02
C ILE A 319 -4.64 -4.71 21.38
N LYS A 320 -4.10 -4.11 22.45
CA LYS A 320 -4.47 -4.40 23.86
C LYS A 320 -5.99 -4.29 24.04
N GLU A 321 -6.60 -5.27 24.71
CA GLU A 321 -8.05 -5.36 24.95
C GLU A 321 -8.69 -4.08 25.52
N ASN A 322 -7.90 -3.24 26.20
CA ASN A 322 -8.37 -1.99 26.82
C ASN A 322 -8.29 -0.74 25.92
N TRP A 323 -7.73 -0.83 24.71
CA TRP A 323 -7.59 0.34 23.84
C TRP A 323 -8.92 0.88 23.35
N VAL A 324 -9.81 -0.01 22.89
CA VAL A 324 -11.14 0.38 22.39
C VAL A 324 -11.92 1.16 23.46
N LEU A 325 -11.92 0.64 24.69
CA LEU A 325 -12.51 1.31 25.86
C LEU A 325 -11.90 2.69 26.12
N PHE A 326 -10.57 2.81 26.00
CA PHE A 326 -9.89 4.07 26.21
C PHE A 326 -10.23 5.12 25.14
N VAL A 327 -10.29 4.71 23.87
CA VAL A 327 -10.70 5.59 22.76
C VAL A 327 -12.14 6.06 22.95
N LEU A 328 -13.07 5.13 23.19
CA LEU A 328 -14.49 5.46 23.37
C LEU A 328 -14.71 6.42 24.55
N LYS A 329 -14.07 6.16 25.70
CA LYS A 329 -14.12 7.07 26.86
C LYS A 329 -13.57 8.45 26.53
N TRP A 330 -12.50 8.55 25.74
CA TRP A 330 -11.94 9.84 25.36
C TRP A 330 -12.92 10.63 24.48
N PHE A 331 -13.46 10.01 23.43
CA PHE A 331 -14.41 10.65 22.52
C PHE A 331 -15.70 11.08 23.22
N TYR A 332 -16.21 10.27 24.16
CA TYR A 332 -17.32 10.61 25.03
C TYR A 332 -16.98 11.81 25.94
N SER A 333 -15.84 11.75 26.68
CA SER A 333 -15.44 12.80 27.62
C SER A 333 -15.14 14.17 27.00
N LYS A 334 -14.99 14.22 25.67
CA LYS A 334 -14.70 15.44 24.90
C LYS A 334 -15.89 15.92 24.08
N ASP A 335 -17.07 15.35 24.32
CA ASP A 335 -18.34 15.67 23.66
C ASP A 335 -18.30 15.49 22.13
N HIS A 336 -17.46 14.57 21.63
CA HIS A 336 -17.45 14.23 20.20
C HIS A 336 -18.50 13.16 19.85
N LEU A 337 -18.81 12.27 20.79
CA LEU A 337 -19.83 11.23 20.64
C LEU A 337 -20.88 11.39 21.73
N SER A 338 -22.16 11.42 21.34
CA SER A 338 -23.27 11.37 22.30
C SER A 338 -23.51 9.95 22.79
N GLU A 339 -24.07 9.86 23.99
CA GLU A 339 -24.51 8.61 24.59
C GLU A 339 -25.50 7.84 23.70
N GLU A 340 -26.52 8.53 23.20
CA GLU A 340 -27.53 7.96 22.30
C GLU A 340 -26.91 7.33 21.04
N ALA A 341 -25.89 7.97 20.45
CA ALA A 341 -25.21 7.46 19.26
C ALA A 341 -24.41 6.19 19.57
N ILE A 342 -23.75 6.14 20.72
CA ILE A 342 -22.96 4.98 21.17
C ILE A 342 -23.88 3.78 21.46
N LEU A 343 -24.99 3.98 22.17
CA LEU A 343 -25.96 2.92 22.47
C LEU A 343 -26.64 2.39 21.20
N LYS A 344 -27.03 3.27 20.28
CA LYS A 344 -27.64 2.90 19.00
C LYS A 344 -26.70 2.08 18.12
N TRP A 345 -25.42 2.47 18.05
CA TRP A 345 -24.39 1.69 17.36
C TRP A 345 -24.10 0.36 18.08
N GLY A 346 -24.06 0.35 19.42
CA GLY A 346 -23.85 -0.86 20.21
C GLY A 346 -24.87 -1.97 19.90
N LYS A 347 -26.13 -1.60 19.65
CA LYS A 347 -27.20 -2.53 19.22
C LYS A 347 -26.97 -3.15 17.83
N THR A 348 -26.14 -2.54 16.98
CA THR A 348 -25.81 -3.05 15.63
C THR A 348 -24.63 -4.03 15.61
N LEU A 349 -23.92 -4.20 16.74
CA LEU A 349 -22.75 -5.06 16.83
C LEU A 349 -23.15 -6.54 16.89
N ASP A 350 -22.46 -7.37 16.09
CA ASP A 350 -22.62 -8.83 16.19
C ASP A 350 -21.99 -9.32 17.51
N SER A 351 -22.86 -9.83 18.39
CA SER A 351 -22.52 -10.28 19.74
C SER A 351 -21.52 -11.44 19.78
N LYS A 352 -21.21 -12.06 18.63
CA LYS A 352 -20.23 -13.15 18.51
C LYS A 352 -18.79 -12.67 18.30
N THR A 353 -18.58 -11.38 18.06
CA THR A 353 -17.24 -10.85 17.76
C THR A 353 -16.44 -10.55 19.03
N LYS A 354 -15.11 -10.75 18.99
CA LYS A 354 -14.17 -10.38 20.07
C LYS A 354 -14.29 -8.88 20.42
N PHE A 355 -14.53 -8.05 19.41
CA PHE A 355 -14.75 -6.61 19.54
C PHE A 355 -16.00 -6.26 20.38
N ALA A 356 -17.14 -6.93 20.14
CA ALA A 356 -18.35 -6.71 20.94
C ALA A 356 -18.12 -7.02 22.44
N GLY A 357 -17.31 -8.04 22.74
CA GLY A 357 -16.90 -8.36 24.11
C GLY A 357 -16.08 -7.26 24.80
N GLN A 358 -15.27 -6.51 24.05
CA GLN A 358 -14.46 -5.39 24.58
C GLN A 358 -15.30 -4.13 24.83
N VAL A 359 -16.33 -3.90 24.02
CA VAL A 359 -17.19 -2.71 24.10
C VAL A 359 -18.27 -2.88 25.17
N LYS A 360 -18.70 -4.11 25.45
CA LYS A 360 -19.78 -4.43 26.39
C LYS A 360 -19.69 -3.74 27.76
N PRO A 361 -18.53 -3.73 28.47
CA PRO A 361 -18.44 -3.08 29.77
C PRO A 361 -18.65 -1.56 29.74
N PHE A 362 -18.43 -0.92 28.58
CA PHE A 362 -18.67 0.52 28.42
C PHE A 362 -20.13 0.82 28.07
N LEU A 363 -20.80 -0.06 27.33
CA LEU A 363 -22.24 0.06 27.08
C LEU A 363 -23.04 -0.13 28.37
N GLU A 364 -22.72 -1.16 29.17
CA GLU A 364 -23.35 -1.39 30.48
C GLU A 364 -23.15 -0.19 31.42
N TRP A 365 -21.95 0.41 31.43
CA TRP A 365 -21.67 1.61 32.22
C TRP A 365 -22.46 2.85 31.77
N LEU A 366 -22.72 3.01 30.46
CA LEU A 366 -23.55 4.10 29.94
C LEU A 366 -25.02 3.87 30.32
N GLU A 367 -25.56 2.67 30.13
CA GLU A 367 -26.94 2.32 30.49
C GLU A 367 -27.21 2.52 31.99
N GLU A 368 -26.27 2.12 32.87
CA GLU A 368 -26.38 2.36 34.32
C GLU A 368 -26.34 3.86 34.69
N ALA A 369 -25.60 4.67 33.94
CA ALA A 369 -25.54 6.12 34.16
C ALA A 369 -26.83 6.83 33.71
N GLU A 370 -27.46 6.35 32.63
CA GLU A 370 -28.76 6.83 32.15
C GLU A 370 -29.87 6.53 33.17
N GLU A 371 -29.95 5.29 33.65
CA GLU A 371 -30.96 4.87 34.63
C GLU A 371 -30.85 5.69 35.92
N ALA A 372 -29.63 5.91 36.44
CA ALA A 372 -29.41 6.72 37.65
C ALA A 372 -29.77 8.21 37.47
N SER A 373 -29.59 8.79 36.28
CA SER A 373 -29.98 10.18 36.01
C SER A 373 -31.49 10.34 35.83
N SER A 374 -32.21 9.28 35.45
CA SER A 374 -33.66 9.28 35.28
C SER A 374 -34.45 9.02 36.57
N GLU A 375 -33.82 8.42 37.59
CA GLU A 375 -34.43 8.22 38.91
C GLU A 375 -34.29 9.44 39.85
N ASP A 376 -33.40 10.38 39.52
CA ASP A 376 -33.14 11.62 40.28
C ASP A 376 -33.85 12.88 39.70
N GLU A 377 -34.63 12.74 38.61
CA GLU A 377 -35.62 13.73 38.12
C GLU A 377 -37.05 13.34 38.51
#